data_AF-A0A2K8L617-F1
#
_entry.id   AF-A0A2K8L617-F1
#
_cell.length_a   1.000
_cell.length_b   1.000
_cell.length_c   1.000
_cell.angle_alpha   90.00
_cell.angle_beta   90.00
_cell.angle_gamma   90.00
#
_symmetry.space_group_name_H-M   'P 1'
#
loop_
_entity.id
_entity.type
_entity.pdbx_description
1 polymer ?
#
loop_
_entity_poly.entity_id
_entity_poly.type
_entity_poly.pdbx_seq_one_letter_code
_entity_poly.pdbx_strand_id
1 'polypeptide(L)'
;MIRLEMIRGKLIMLAIVMVAAVLVATASVVWILYQTSITETAERLTESVQSHARIMETIAEHDRQYQLDLEDSHDSALDQIRRANEQFQFGHGGEFTLAREEGNQIVFLLRNHQEGMDIPKPVSFSESNHAEPMRRALNGESGWMIGRD
;
A
#
# COMPACT_ATOMS: atom_id res chain seq x y z
N MET A 1 35.06 55.18 -1.62
CA MET A 1 34.03 54.28 -2.20
C MET A 1 34.44 52.81 -2.18
N ILE A 2 35.66 52.43 -2.60
CA ILE A 2 36.12 51.01 -2.71
C ILE A 2 35.99 50.17 -1.42
N ARG A 3 36.25 50.74 -0.24
CA ARG A 3 36.13 50.03 1.06
C ARG A 3 34.68 49.65 1.40
N LEU A 4 33.70 50.43 0.95
CA LEU A 4 32.28 50.22 1.28
C LEU A 4 31.67 49.09 0.43
N GLU A 5 32.07 48.97 -0.84
CA GLU A 5 31.66 47.86 -1.71
C GLU A 5 32.24 46.51 -1.25
N MET A 6 33.49 46.51 -0.77
CA MET A 6 34.14 45.31 -0.26
C MET A 6 33.46 44.77 1.01
N ILE A 7 32.96 45.66 1.88
CA ILE A 7 32.20 45.28 3.09
C ILE A 7 30.82 44.75 2.70
N ARG A 8 30.12 45.41 1.77
CA ARG A 8 28.81 44.96 1.27
C ARG A 8 28.89 43.57 0.62
N GLY A 9 29.90 43.30 -0.20
CA GLY A 9 30.10 41.98 -0.82
C GLY A 9 30.33 40.87 0.22
N LYS A 10 31.13 41.15 1.27
CA LYS A 10 31.35 40.20 2.37
C LYS A 10 30.08 39.93 3.18
N LEU A 11 29.28 40.95 3.45
CA LEU A 11 27.99 40.80 4.15
C LEU A 11 26.98 40.01 3.31
N ILE A 12 26.91 40.26 2.00
CA ILE A 12 26.05 39.49 1.09
C ILE A 12 26.49 38.03 1.02
N MET A 13 27.79 37.77 0.91
CA MET A 13 28.33 36.41 0.91
C MET A 13 27.97 35.67 2.22
N LEU A 14 28.13 36.33 3.37
CA LEU A 14 27.77 35.75 4.66
C LEU A 14 26.27 35.46 4.76
N ALA A 15 25.42 36.38 4.29
CA ALA A 15 23.98 36.16 4.23
C ALA A 15 23.61 34.97 3.34
N ILE A 16 24.24 34.83 2.17
CA ILE A 16 24.02 33.70 1.26
C ILE A 16 24.42 32.38 1.92
N VAL A 17 25.59 32.32 2.58
CA VAL A 17 26.02 31.09 3.27
C VAL A 17 25.07 30.72 4.41
N MET A 18 24.60 31.70 5.18
CA MET A 18 23.62 31.46 6.26
C MET A 18 22.29 30.91 5.70
N VAL A 19 21.76 31.53 4.64
CA VAL A 19 20.53 31.06 3.98
C VAL A 19 20.72 29.66 3.40
N ALA A 20 21.84 29.41 2.72
CA ALA A 20 22.17 28.10 2.17
C ALA A 20 22.27 27.03 3.26
N ALA A 21 22.89 27.34 4.40
CA ALA A 21 23.00 26.42 5.53
C ALA A 21 21.62 26.05 6.10
N VAL A 22 20.73 27.04 6.26
CA VAL A 22 19.35 26.80 6.71
C VAL A 22 18.56 25.97 5.70
N LEU A 23 18.70 26.25 4.40
CA LEU A 23 18.04 25.47 3.34
C LEU A 23 18.49 24.01 3.33
N VAL A 24 19.80 23.76 3.45
CA VAL A 24 20.33 22.39 3.49
C VAL A 24 19.85 21.66 4.75
N ALA A 25 19.88 22.33 5.91
CA ALA A 25 19.40 21.73 7.14
C ALA A 25 17.90 21.38 7.07
N THR A 26 17.07 22.31 6.60
CA THR A 26 15.62 22.09 6.48
C THR A 26 15.28 21.02 5.45
N ALA A 27 15.92 21.04 4.28
CA ALA A 27 15.75 20.00 3.26
C ALA A 27 16.12 18.61 3.80
N SER A 28 17.19 18.52 4.59
CA SER A 28 17.63 17.26 5.20
C SER A 28 16.61 16.74 6.22
N VAL A 29 16.07 17.61 7.07
CA VAL A 29 15.04 17.24 8.04
C VAL A 29 13.77 16.77 7.34
N VAL A 30 13.29 17.51 6.33
CA VAL A 30 12.11 17.13 5.56
C VAL A 30 12.32 15.78 4.87
N TRP A 31 13.50 15.55 4.29
CA TRP A 31 13.83 14.28 3.66
C TRP A 31 13.78 13.10 4.63
N ILE A 32 14.38 13.24 5.81
CA ILE A 32 14.35 12.20 6.85
C ILE A 32 12.91 11.93 7.29
N LEU A 33 12.14 12.97 7.60
CA LEU A 33 10.75 12.83 8.04
C LEU A 33 9.87 12.14 6.98
N TYR A 34 10.08 12.44 5.71
CA TYR A 34 9.35 11.81 4.62
C TYR A 34 9.65 10.33 4.49
N GLN A 35 10.93 9.93 4.56
CA GLN A 35 11.32 8.53 4.48
C GLN A 35 10.82 7.73 5.68
N THR A 36 10.93 8.31 6.88
CA THR A 36 10.42 7.70 8.11
C THR A 36 8.91 7.53 8.06
N SER A 37 8.15 8.56 7.66
CA SER A 37 6.69 8.47 7.64
C SER A 37 6.18 7.43 6.64
N ILE A 38 6.80 7.31 5.46
CA ILE A 38 6.46 6.26 4.49
C ILE A 38 6.74 4.88 5.06
N THR A 39 7.93 4.68 5.63
CA THR A 39 8.35 3.37 6.17
C THR A 39 7.44 2.94 7.30
N GLU A 40 7.21 3.81 8.30
CA GLU A 40 6.34 3.51 9.43
C GLU A 40 4.89 3.24 8.99
N THR A 41 4.39 4.01 8.02
CA THR A 41 3.04 3.79 7.47
C THR A 41 2.95 2.45 6.76
N ALA A 42 3.96 2.12 5.95
CA ALA A 42 4.00 0.86 5.21
C ALA A 42 4.11 -0.36 6.15
N GLU A 43 4.92 -0.26 7.21
CA GLU A 43 5.03 -1.30 8.24
C GLU A 43 3.69 -1.51 8.96
N ARG A 44 3.02 -0.43 9.39
CA ARG A 44 1.71 -0.52 10.05
C ARG A 44 0.63 -1.14 9.14
N LEU A 45 0.62 -0.77 7.86
CA LEU A 45 -0.30 -1.36 6.89
C LEU A 45 0.01 -2.84 6.66
N THR A 46 1.29 -3.20 6.55
CA THR A 46 1.74 -4.59 6.40
C THR A 46 1.30 -5.44 7.60
N GLU A 47 1.55 -4.96 8.82
CA GLU A 47 1.15 -5.63 10.06
C GLU A 47 -0.38 -5.81 10.13
N SER A 48 -1.15 -4.77 9.76
CA SER A 48 -2.60 -4.85 9.73
C SER A 48 -3.10 -5.90 8.72
N VAL A 49 -2.57 -5.91 7.49
CA VAL A 49 -2.94 -6.89 6.47
C VAL A 49 -2.57 -8.31 6.89
N GLN A 50 -1.39 -8.51 7.49
CA GLN A 50 -0.97 -9.82 8.01
C GLN A 50 -1.89 -10.31 9.14
N SER A 51 -2.27 -9.42 10.07
CA SER A 51 -3.21 -9.75 11.13
C SER A 51 -4.57 -10.17 10.57
N HIS A 52 -5.09 -9.41 9.60
CA HIS A 52 -6.35 -9.75 8.93
C HIS A 52 -6.27 -11.05 8.14
N ALA A 53 -5.16 -11.30 7.43
CA ALA A 53 -4.95 -12.57 6.73
C ALA A 53 -4.99 -13.75 7.70
N ARG A 54 -4.37 -13.63 8.89
CA ARG A 54 -4.40 -14.68 9.91
C ARG A 54 -5.79 -14.94 10.47
N ILE A 55 -6.58 -13.88 10.63
CA ILE A 55 -8.00 -14.01 11.03
C ILE A 55 -8.79 -14.73 9.93
N MET A 56 -8.60 -14.36 8.66
CA MET A 56 -9.26 -15.01 7.52
C MET A 56 -8.90 -16.50 7.42
N GLU A 57 -7.62 -16.85 7.61
CA GLU A 57 -7.16 -18.25 7.69
C GLU A 57 -7.89 -19.00 8.81
N THR A 58 -7.98 -18.41 10.00
CA THR A 58 -8.64 -19.03 11.15
C THR A 58 -10.13 -19.26 10.89
N ILE A 59 -10.81 -18.29 10.25
CA ILE A 59 -12.22 -18.43 9.86
C ILE A 59 -12.37 -19.54 8.81
N ALA A 60 -11.50 -19.59 7.81
CA ALA A 60 -11.54 -20.62 6.77
C ALA A 60 -11.25 -22.03 7.33
N GLU A 61 -10.32 -22.16 8.27
CA GLU A 61 -10.03 -23.42 8.98
C GLU A 61 -11.22 -23.87 9.82
N HIS A 62 -11.87 -22.95 10.54
CA HIS A 62 -13.07 -23.22 11.31
C HIS A 62 -14.21 -23.69 10.38
N ASP A 63 -14.48 -22.95 9.31
CA ASP A 63 -15.52 -23.27 8.34
C ASP A 63 -15.31 -24.68 7.75
N ARG A 64 -14.07 -25.02 7.37
CA ARG A 64 -13.71 -26.35 6.87
C ARG A 64 -13.88 -27.47 7.89
N GLN A 65 -13.63 -27.22 9.17
CA GLN A 65 -13.75 -28.22 10.23
C GLN A 65 -15.21 -28.52 10.59
N TYR A 66 -16.11 -27.54 10.46
CA TYR A 66 -17.51 -27.65 10.90
C TYR A 66 -18.52 -27.82 9.75
N GLN A 67 -18.11 -27.68 8.47
CA GLN A 67 -18.93 -27.93 7.27
C GLN A 67 -19.20 -29.42 6.94
N LEU A 68 -19.24 -30.29 7.95
CA LEU A 68 -19.45 -31.74 7.72
C LEU A 68 -20.90 -32.17 7.43
N ASP A 69 -21.90 -31.26 7.37
CA ASP A 69 -23.29 -31.75 7.23
C ASP A 69 -24.35 -30.78 6.67
N LEU A 70 -23.98 -29.66 6.02
CA LEU A 70 -24.95 -28.73 5.44
C LEU A 70 -24.59 -28.46 3.97
N GLU A 71 -25.17 -29.26 3.07
CA GLU A 71 -25.14 -29.15 1.60
C GLU A 71 -25.56 -27.76 1.05
N ASP A 72 -25.99 -26.84 1.91
CA ASP A 72 -26.60 -25.55 1.57
C ASP A 72 -26.10 -24.40 2.46
N SER A 73 -24.91 -24.53 3.08
CA SER A 73 -24.33 -23.42 3.85
C SER A 73 -23.86 -22.30 2.92
N HIS A 74 -24.78 -21.39 2.60
CA HIS A 74 -24.60 -20.10 1.92
C HIS A 74 -23.59 -19.13 2.57
N ASP A 75 -22.72 -19.62 3.46
CA ASP A 75 -21.91 -18.83 4.38
C ASP A 75 -20.44 -19.27 4.41
N SER A 76 -19.90 -19.63 3.25
CA SER A 76 -18.46 -19.84 3.09
C SER A 76 -17.69 -18.65 3.64
N ALA A 77 -16.55 -18.89 4.30
CA ALA A 77 -15.64 -17.85 4.77
C ALA A 77 -15.38 -16.75 3.72
N LEU A 78 -15.29 -17.11 2.43
CA LEU A 78 -15.10 -16.18 1.33
C LEU A 78 -16.30 -15.25 1.10
N ASP A 79 -17.53 -15.76 1.23
CA ASP A 79 -18.75 -14.95 1.07
C ASP A 79 -18.92 -13.99 2.25
N GLN A 80 -18.55 -14.40 3.46
CA GLN A 80 -18.50 -13.51 4.62
C GLN A 80 -17.49 -12.36 4.43
N ILE A 81 -16.29 -12.68 3.92
CA ILE A 81 -15.27 -11.67 3.59
C ILE A 81 -15.77 -10.72 2.49
N ARG A 82 -16.43 -11.24 1.44
CA ARG A 82 -16.99 -10.41 0.37
C ARG A 82 -18.04 -9.43 0.91
N ARG A 83 -19.00 -9.90 1.70
CA ARG A 83 -20.04 -9.04 2.31
C ARG A 83 -19.44 -7.98 3.24
N ALA A 84 -18.43 -8.35 4.04
CA ALA A 84 -17.75 -7.40 4.91
C ALA A 84 -17.05 -6.29 4.09
N ASN A 85 -16.40 -6.65 2.98
CA ASN A 85 -15.75 -5.70 2.08
C ASN A 85 -16.77 -4.81 1.34
N GLU A 86 -17.96 -5.31 1.01
CA GLU A 86 -19.03 -4.49 0.41
C GLU A 86 -19.53 -3.38 1.34
N GLN A 87 -19.51 -3.62 2.66
CA GLN A 87 -19.94 -2.64 3.66
C GLN A 87 -18.82 -1.67 4.06
N PHE A 88 -17.56 -1.98 3.73
CA PHE A 88 -16.41 -1.18 4.12
C PHE A 88 -15.79 -0.45 2.92
N GLN A 89 -15.76 0.88 3.01
CA GLN A 89 -15.09 1.71 2.01
C GLN A 89 -13.77 2.22 2.57
N PHE A 90 -12.66 1.84 1.93
CA PHE A 90 -11.39 2.52 2.15
C PHE A 90 -11.50 3.97 1.67
N GLY A 91 -10.85 4.89 2.39
CA GLY A 91 -10.79 6.30 1.99
C GLY A 91 -10.12 6.49 0.63
N HIS A 92 -10.08 7.74 0.15
CA HIS A 92 -9.64 8.13 -1.20
C HIS A 92 -8.24 7.65 -1.64
N GLY A 93 -7.40 7.11 -0.75
CA GLY A 93 -6.03 6.71 -1.05
C GLY A 93 -5.69 5.25 -0.75
N GLY A 94 -6.65 4.40 -0.39
CA GLY A 94 -6.39 3.00 -0.06
C GLY A 94 -7.35 2.05 -0.75
N GLU A 95 -6.86 0.86 -1.08
CA GLU A 95 -7.66 -0.24 -1.62
C GLU A 95 -7.30 -1.53 -0.89
N PHE A 96 -8.30 -2.38 -0.62
CA PHE A 96 -8.09 -3.74 -0.17
C PHE A 96 -8.51 -4.70 -1.27
N THR A 97 -7.57 -5.51 -1.72
CA THR A 97 -7.78 -6.46 -2.79
C THR A 97 -7.48 -7.87 -2.31
N LEU A 98 -8.23 -8.82 -2.84
CA LEU A 98 -7.98 -10.24 -2.70
C LEU A 98 -8.07 -10.85 -4.08
N ALA A 99 -7.14 -11.72 -4.43
CA ALA A 99 -7.14 -12.41 -5.70
C ALA A 99 -6.73 -13.87 -5.51
N ARG A 100 -6.99 -14.66 -6.54
CA ARG A 100 -6.47 -16.01 -6.69
C ARG A 100 -5.81 -16.15 -8.05
N GLU A 101 -4.84 -17.05 -8.13
CA GLU A 101 -4.29 -17.47 -9.41
C GLU A 101 -5.20 -18.52 -10.04
N GLU A 102 -5.66 -18.26 -11.27
CA GLU A 102 -6.38 -19.24 -12.09
C GLU A 102 -5.69 -19.38 -13.44
N GLY A 103 -4.98 -20.50 -13.62
CA GLY A 103 -4.19 -20.73 -14.83
C GLY A 103 -3.02 -19.73 -14.92
N ASN A 104 -3.08 -18.81 -15.87
CA ASN A 104 -2.06 -17.75 -16.06
C ASN A 104 -2.67 -16.35 -15.82
N GLN A 105 -3.68 -16.25 -14.94
CA GLN A 105 -4.39 -15.02 -14.65
C GLN A 105 -4.52 -14.78 -13.15
N ILE A 106 -4.41 -13.51 -12.78
CA ILE A 106 -4.76 -12.99 -11.45
C ILE A 106 -6.24 -12.63 -11.50
N VAL A 107 -7.07 -13.38 -10.79
CA VAL A 107 -8.52 -13.18 -10.71
C VAL A 107 -8.86 -12.54 -9.38
N PHE A 108 -9.31 -11.28 -9.43
CA PHE A 108 -9.74 -10.55 -8.24
C PHE A 108 -11.07 -11.10 -7.72
N LEU A 109 -11.24 -11.12 -6.40
CA LEU A 109 -12.40 -11.69 -5.71
C LEU A 109 -13.23 -10.62 -4.99
N LEU A 110 -12.68 -9.42 -4.81
CA LEU A 110 -13.29 -8.29 -4.13
C LEU A 110 -13.55 -7.13 -5.09
N ARG A 111 -14.57 -6.34 -4.75
CA ARG A 111 -14.96 -5.15 -5.51
C ARG A 111 -14.05 -3.98 -5.18
N ASN A 112 -13.60 -3.27 -6.21
CA ASN A 112 -12.89 -2.00 -6.06
C ASN A 112 -13.88 -0.84 -6.16
N HIS A 113 -14.02 -0.05 -5.09
CA HIS A 113 -14.93 1.09 -5.06
C HIS A 113 -14.37 2.36 -5.75
N GLN A 114 -13.04 2.45 -5.96
CA GLN A 114 -12.42 3.67 -6.50
C GLN A 114 -12.70 3.87 -8.00
N GLU A 115 -12.83 2.78 -8.77
CA GLU A 115 -13.07 2.87 -10.22
C GLU A 115 -14.56 2.80 -10.60
N GLY A 116 -15.47 2.74 -9.62
CA GLY A 116 -16.91 2.56 -9.87
C GLY A 116 -17.24 1.23 -10.57
N MET A 117 -16.27 0.32 -10.70
CA MET A 117 -16.40 -0.97 -11.36
C MET A 117 -16.86 -2.04 -10.37
N ASP A 118 -17.56 -3.03 -10.90
CA ASP A 118 -17.58 -4.36 -10.28
C ASP A 118 -16.17 -4.96 -10.27
N ILE A 119 -16.00 -6.11 -9.61
CA ILE A 119 -14.73 -6.85 -9.44
C ILE A 119 -13.73 -6.57 -10.60
N PRO A 120 -12.49 -6.10 -10.31
CA PRO A 120 -11.53 -5.72 -11.34
C PRO A 120 -11.29 -6.83 -12.36
N LYS A 121 -11.03 -6.42 -13.61
CA LYS A 121 -10.79 -7.39 -14.70
C LYS A 121 -9.55 -8.24 -14.39
N PRO A 122 -9.59 -9.55 -14.69
CA PRO A 122 -8.41 -10.39 -14.55
C PRO A 122 -7.23 -9.86 -15.37
N VAL A 123 -6.04 -9.90 -14.78
CA VAL A 123 -4.80 -9.50 -15.45
C VAL A 123 -3.89 -10.71 -15.67
N SER A 124 -3.08 -10.68 -16.72
CA SER A 124 -2.13 -11.76 -17.01
C SER A 124 -1.10 -11.86 -15.89
N PHE A 125 -0.87 -13.07 -15.38
CA PHE A 125 0.13 -13.32 -14.34
C PHE A 125 1.56 -13.08 -14.87
N SER A 126 1.82 -13.45 -16.12
CA SER A 126 3.14 -13.40 -16.76
C SER A 126 3.48 -12.05 -17.40
N GLU A 127 2.50 -11.20 -17.72
CA GLU A 127 2.79 -9.89 -18.30
C GLU A 127 3.15 -8.89 -17.20
N SER A 128 4.32 -8.27 -17.32
CA SER A 128 5.06 -7.73 -16.17
C SER A 128 4.59 -6.38 -15.64
N ASN A 129 3.73 -5.65 -16.34
CA ASN A 129 3.54 -4.22 -16.05
C ASN A 129 2.35 -3.88 -15.13
N HIS A 130 1.53 -4.85 -14.74
CA HIS A 130 0.37 -4.60 -13.89
C HIS A 130 0.33 -5.56 -12.69
N ALA A 131 -0.24 -5.09 -11.58
CA ALA A 131 -0.50 -5.88 -10.36
C ALA A 131 0.73 -6.60 -9.75
N GLU A 132 1.93 -6.03 -9.89
CA GLU A 132 3.17 -6.59 -9.31
C GLU A 132 3.05 -6.93 -7.80
N PRO A 133 2.44 -6.08 -6.94
CA PRO A 133 2.25 -6.45 -5.54
C PRO A 133 1.40 -7.71 -5.36
N MET A 134 0.33 -7.86 -6.15
CA MET A 134 -0.56 -9.02 -6.08
C MET A 134 0.12 -10.30 -6.61
N ARG A 135 0.91 -10.18 -7.68
CA ARG A 135 1.71 -11.31 -8.20
C ARG A 135 2.68 -11.85 -7.16
N ARG A 136 3.39 -10.97 -6.44
CA ARG A 136 4.28 -11.37 -5.34
C ARG A 136 3.51 -12.08 -4.22
N ALA A 137 2.35 -11.54 -3.83
CA ALA A 137 1.50 -12.16 -2.82
C ALA A 137 1.03 -13.57 -3.24
N LEU A 138 0.62 -13.76 -4.50
CA LEU A 138 0.23 -15.07 -5.04
C LEU A 138 1.40 -16.06 -5.12
N ASN A 139 2.64 -15.57 -5.28
CA ASN A 139 3.86 -16.38 -5.15
C ASN A 139 4.24 -16.67 -3.68
N GLY A 140 3.44 -16.25 -2.71
CA GLY A 140 3.68 -16.45 -1.28
C GLY A 140 4.66 -15.46 -0.65
N GLU A 141 5.03 -14.39 -1.35
CA GLU A 141 5.82 -13.31 -0.78
C GLU A 141 4.94 -12.39 0.09
N SER A 142 5.56 -11.73 1.07
CA SER A 142 4.88 -10.75 1.93
C SER A 142 5.75 -9.51 2.13
N GLY A 143 5.12 -8.38 2.44
CA GLY A 143 5.78 -7.10 2.66
C GLY A 143 5.08 -5.98 1.90
N TRP A 144 5.82 -4.89 1.68
CA TRP A 144 5.36 -3.72 0.96
C TRP A 144 6.34 -3.33 -0.14
N MET A 145 5.85 -2.60 -1.14
CA MET A 145 6.68 -2.02 -2.18
C MET A 145 6.09 -0.69 -2.64
N ILE A 146 6.94 0.18 -3.18
CA ILE A 146 6.50 1.37 -3.89
C ILE A 146 6.19 0.95 -5.34
N GLY A 147 4.91 0.94 -5.68
CA GLY A 147 4.45 0.69 -7.04
C GLY A 147 4.89 1.79 -8.01
N ARG A 148 5.07 1.42 -9.27
CA ARG A 148 5.11 2.37 -10.38
C ARG A 148 3.68 2.46 -10.89
N ASP A 149 2.90 3.40 -10.36
CA ASP A 149 1.67 3.82 -11.03
C ASP A 149 2.00 4.46 -12.38
#